data_AF-A0A9W9EPX7-F1
#
_entry.id   AF-A0A9W9EPX7-F1
#
_cell.length_a   1.000
_cell.length_b   1.000
_cell.length_c   1.000
_cell.angle_alpha   90.00
_cell.angle_beta   90.00
_cell.angle_gamma   90.00
#
_symmetry.space_group_name_H-M   'P 1'
#
loop_
_entity.id
_entity.type
_entity.pdbx_description
1 polymer ?
#
loop_
_entity_poly.entity_id
_entity_poly.type
_entity_poly.pdbx_seq_one_letter_code
_entity_poly.pdbx_strand_id
1 'polypeptide(L)'
;MVLNNRASPGCANCRSRRIKCNLLRPRCSQCSRAGLKCAGYRTHLDVIFRDQTRATVQKAGPKTTREPDVLQMFSMGIRQEEIASKIFFESFPIMGGECKIAMESRADLVSCANISMVSVGLAALASMQQEPWIMWSAREKYLLALRKLAYATSHPWEAPIEQSIGASFILSIFEMMTCDMGMKSPPWIKHLYGTMAFLYLSFVSKKGQDIPIGPMKEILEISYTITLACLINEQPVPAFLSEIMSYYVQQNNSASANSTLIPAARLFPILSNLVNTYRPKNQATASSNASSHALKEWVLYLPEEWHYHSLKEGRPIYSSSWVAKVWNYYRLAQKLAAVSTLETTTSSSTSVFEQDIIASLPFIFESSPSSYFSDDLFFVITILQALSKLTQKCTVMHRLESLAGPIGGVKYLTLKETVIRNLV
;
A
#
# COMPACT_ATOMS: atom_id res chain seq x y z
N MET A 1 13.29 8.53 -31.34
CA MET A 1 13.14 9.87 -30.74
C MET A 1 14.22 10.77 -31.36
N VAL A 2 13.86 11.75 -32.18
CA VAL A 2 14.84 12.77 -32.61
C VAL A 2 14.87 13.84 -31.52
N LEU A 3 15.99 13.95 -30.81
CA LEU A 3 16.25 15.02 -29.85
C LEU A 3 16.37 16.35 -30.60
N ASN A 4 15.25 17.05 -30.76
CA ASN A 4 15.29 18.45 -31.16
C ASN A 4 15.50 19.33 -29.93
N ASN A 5 16.75 19.51 -29.53
CA ASN A 5 17.21 20.50 -28.52
C ASN A 5 17.02 21.98 -28.96
N ARG A 6 15.98 22.31 -29.74
CA ARG A 6 15.79 23.63 -30.37
C ARG A 6 14.49 24.33 -29.98
N ALA A 7 13.92 24.09 -28.80
CA ALA A 7 12.82 24.91 -28.29
C ALA A 7 13.38 26.09 -27.47
N SER A 8 13.03 27.33 -27.83
CA SER A 8 13.58 28.49 -27.12
C SER A 8 12.97 28.62 -25.71
N PRO A 9 13.79 28.87 -24.66
CA PRO A 9 13.31 29.00 -23.28
C PRO A 9 12.59 30.33 -22.99
N GLY A 10 12.38 31.17 -24.01
CA GLY A 10 11.84 32.51 -23.85
C GLY A 10 10.40 32.56 -23.32
N CYS A 11 10.04 33.67 -22.67
CA CYS A 11 8.66 33.89 -22.23
C CYS A 11 7.68 33.89 -23.42
N ALA A 12 6.40 33.60 -23.18
CA ALA A 12 5.40 33.42 -24.24
C ALA A 12 5.35 34.61 -25.23
N ASN A 13 5.37 35.84 -24.72
CA ASN A 13 5.37 37.06 -25.56
C ASN A 13 6.61 37.21 -26.45
N CYS A 14 7.79 36.79 -25.98
CA CYS A 14 9.01 36.86 -26.80
C CYS A 14 9.02 35.77 -27.88
N ARG A 15 8.40 34.61 -27.59
CA ARG A 15 8.27 33.51 -28.57
C ARG A 15 7.26 33.84 -29.67
N SER A 16 6.10 34.39 -29.32
CA SER A 16 5.10 34.83 -30.32
C SER A 16 5.66 35.91 -31.23
N ARG A 17 6.45 36.83 -30.66
CA ARG A 17 7.16 37.90 -31.39
C ARG A 17 8.47 37.45 -32.06
N ARG A 18 8.89 36.19 -31.88
CA ARG A 18 10.16 35.62 -32.39
C ARG A 18 11.42 36.47 -32.08
N ILE A 19 11.51 37.02 -30.87
CA ILE A 19 12.66 37.82 -30.39
C ILE A 19 13.42 37.12 -29.25
N LYS A 20 14.70 37.47 -29.07
CA LYS A 20 15.56 36.90 -28.02
C LYS A 20 15.13 37.37 -26.62
N CYS A 21 14.79 36.41 -25.76
CA CYS A 21 14.41 36.65 -24.36
C CYS A 21 15.63 36.53 -23.44
N ASN A 22 15.76 37.42 -22.47
CA ASN A 22 16.87 37.43 -21.51
C ASN A 22 16.56 36.73 -20.16
N LEU A 23 15.40 36.08 -20.04
CA LEU A 23 15.04 35.18 -18.92
C LEU A 23 15.04 35.75 -17.49
N LEU A 24 15.18 37.07 -17.31
CA LEU A 24 15.17 37.71 -15.99
C LEU A 24 13.83 37.57 -15.27
N ARG A 25 13.85 37.22 -13.98
CA ARG A 25 12.67 37.18 -13.10
C ARG A 25 12.56 38.48 -12.28
N PRO A 26 11.34 38.96 -11.95
CA PRO A 26 10.02 38.38 -12.23
C PRO A 26 9.45 38.68 -13.64
N ARG A 27 10.13 39.48 -14.47
CA ARG A 27 9.73 39.80 -15.85
C ARG A 27 10.96 40.06 -16.73
N CYS A 28 10.89 39.68 -18.01
CA CYS A 28 11.99 39.92 -18.95
C CYS A 28 12.11 41.39 -19.38
N SER A 29 13.30 41.82 -19.77
CA SER A 29 13.55 43.23 -20.14
C SER A 29 12.84 43.65 -21.44
N GLN A 30 12.55 42.69 -22.32
CA GLN A 30 11.86 42.93 -23.60
C GLN A 30 10.36 43.20 -23.39
N CYS A 31 9.72 42.48 -22.46
CA CYS A 31 8.34 42.77 -22.07
C CYS A 31 8.26 44.10 -21.31
N SER A 32 9.26 44.39 -20.46
CA SER A 32 9.30 45.64 -19.69
C SER A 32 9.40 46.88 -20.59
N ARG A 33 10.30 46.87 -21.57
CA ARG A 33 10.46 47.99 -22.52
C ARG A 33 9.28 48.15 -23.46
N ALA A 34 8.58 47.06 -23.78
CA ALA A 34 7.38 47.09 -24.61
C ALA A 34 6.10 47.46 -23.83
N GLY A 35 6.17 47.75 -22.53
CA GLY A 35 5.00 48.03 -21.70
C GLY A 35 4.08 46.82 -21.50
N LEU A 36 4.53 45.59 -21.79
CA LEU A 36 3.72 44.38 -21.74
C LEU A 36 3.91 43.62 -20.43
N LYS A 37 2.83 43.11 -19.86
CA LYS A 37 2.88 42.15 -18.74
C LYS A 37 3.53 40.85 -19.23
N CYS A 38 4.60 40.41 -18.56
CA CYS A 38 5.33 39.20 -18.96
C CYS A 38 4.47 37.96 -18.66
N ALA A 39 4.05 37.24 -19.71
CA ALA A 39 3.18 36.07 -19.63
C ALA A 39 3.88 34.78 -19.12
N GLY A 40 5.06 34.92 -18.50
CA GLY A 40 5.80 33.79 -17.93
C GLY A 40 6.59 32.95 -18.95
N TYR A 41 7.44 32.09 -18.40
CA TYR A 41 8.34 31.17 -19.12
C TYR A 41 7.68 29.80 -19.24
N ARG A 42 8.07 29.02 -20.25
CA ARG A 42 7.63 27.61 -20.34
C ARG A 42 8.03 26.85 -19.09
N THR A 43 7.13 26.02 -18.58
CA THR A 43 7.51 24.98 -17.63
C THR A 43 8.08 23.79 -18.40
N HIS A 44 8.82 22.90 -17.73
CA HIS A 44 9.49 21.76 -18.35
C HIS A 44 8.52 20.86 -19.15
N LEU A 45 7.23 20.85 -18.77
CA LEU A 45 6.16 20.09 -19.43
C LEU A 45 5.74 20.66 -20.80
N ASP A 46 5.79 21.99 -21.00
CA ASP A 46 5.39 22.64 -22.27
C ASP A 46 6.35 22.38 -23.45
N VAL A 47 7.53 21.85 -23.16
CA VAL A 47 8.57 21.52 -24.13
C VAL A 47 8.42 20.09 -24.64
N ILE A 48 7.74 19.22 -23.88
CA ILE A 48 7.78 17.77 -24.07
C ILE A 48 6.61 17.23 -24.90
N PHE A 49 5.45 17.90 -24.90
CA PHE A 49 4.24 17.31 -25.53
C PHE A 49 3.86 17.96 -26.86
N ARG A 50 3.97 17.17 -27.94
CA ARG A 50 3.20 17.33 -29.18
C ARG A 50 2.49 16.02 -29.48
N ASP A 51 1.17 16.08 -29.55
CA ASP A 51 0.29 14.93 -29.76
C ASP A 51 0.43 14.37 -31.20
N GLN A 52 0.79 13.09 -31.31
CA GLN A 52 0.83 12.33 -32.57
C GLN A 52 0.05 11.02 -32.50
N THR A 53 -0.86 10.88 -31.51
CA THR A 53 -1.62 9.65 -31.22
C THR A 53 -2.31 9.09 -32.47
N ARG A 54 -2.74 9.97 -33.38
CA ARG A 54 -3.45 9.61 -34.62
C ARG A 54 -2.58 8.93 -35.69
N ALA A 55 -1.26 9.13 -35.69
CA ALA A 55 -0.34 8.56 -36.70
C ALA A 55 0.16 7.16 -36.35
N THR A 56 0.20 6.80 -35.06
CA THR A 56 0.77 5.54 -34.57
C THR A 56 -0.27 4.42 -34.52
N VAL A 57 -1.55 4.74 -34.30
CA VAL A 57 -2.67 3.77 -34.32
C VAL A 57 -2.79 3.05 -35.68
N GLN A 58 -2.32 3.67 -36.77
CA GLN A 58 -2.35 3.06 -38.11
C GLN A 58 -1.21 2.06 -38.38
N LYS A 59 -0.23 1.86 -37.48
CA LYS A 59 1.00 1.09 -37.80
C LYS A 59 1.30 -0.15 -36.94
N ALA A 60 0.49 -0.53 -35.97
CA ALA A 60 0.80 -1.67 -35.09
C ALA A 60 -0.07 -2.91 -35.36
N GLY A 61 0.50 -3.91 -36.05
CA GLY A 61 0.08 -5.32 -36.03
C GLY A 61 0.74 -6.13 -34.90
N PRO A 62 0.37 -7.40 -34.66
CA PRO A 62 0.54 -8.04 -33.33
C PRO A 62 1.78 -8.93 -33.12
N LYS A 63 2.23 -8.89 -31.85
CA LYS A 63 2.78 -9.94 -30.95
C LYS A 63 4.27 -10.39 -31.04
N THR A 64 4.96 -10.34 -29.90
CA THR A 64 5.30 -11.52 -29.04
C THR A 64 5.93 -11.10 -27.70
N THR A 65 5.76 -11.95 -26.69
CA THR A 65 5.97 -11.77 -25.25
C THR A 65 7.43 -12.00 -24.81
N ARG A 66 8.04 -11.03 -24.10
CA ARG A 66 9.19 -11.20 -23.19
C ARG A 66 9.10 -10.16 -22.06
N GLU A 67 9.60 -10.51 -20.88
CA GLU A 67 9.69 -9.61 -19.72
C GLU A 67 10.30 -8.26 -20.14
N PRO A 68 9.67 -7.14 -19.82
CA PRO A 68 10.12 -5.84 -20.27
C PRO A 68 11.18 -5.30 -19.31
N ASP A 69 12.40 -5.16 -19.83
CA ASP A 69 13.45 -4.36 -19.22
C ASP A 69 12.96 -2.91 -19.09
N VAL A 70 12.70 -2.47 -17.85
CA VAL A 70 12.14 -1.15 -17.52
C VAL A 70 13.04 -0.03 -18.04
N LEU A 71 14.36 -0.27 -18.16
CA LEU A 71 15.31 0.66 -18.75
C LEU A 71 15.09 0.84 -20.26
N GLN A 72 14.65 -0.20 -20.96
CA GLN A 72 14.38 -0.17 -22.40
C GLN A 72 13.05 0.54 -22.72
N MET A 73 12.06 0.51 -21.82
CA MET A 73 10.77 1.22 -21.96
C MET A 73 10.91 2.74 -22.04
N PHE A 74 11.91 3.34 -21.37
CA PHE A 74 12.19 4.78 -21.46
C PHE A 74 12.71 5.20 -22.84
N SER A 75 13.38 4.30 -23.57
CA SER A 75 13.90 4.58 -24.92
C SER A 75 12.81 4.65 -25.99
N MET A 76 11.61 4.10 -25.70
CA MET A 76 10.48 3.99 -26.62
C MET A 76 9.41 5.08 -26.48
N GLY A 77 9.60 6.08 -25.61
CA GLY A 77 8.68 7.23 -25.51
C GLY A 77 7.33 6.94 -24.83
N ILE A 78 7.26 5.93 -23.96
CA ILE A 78 6.09 5.63 -23.12
C ILE A 78 5.94 6.74 -22.05
N ARG A 79 4.71 7.18 -21.76
CA ARG A 79 4.44 8.23 -20.74
C ARG A 79 4.87 7.74 -19.36
N GLN A 80 5.56 8.57 -18.58
CA GLN A 80 6.01 8.22 -17.22
C GLN A 80 4.85 7.73 -16.32
N GLU A 81 3.64 8.21 -16.54
CA GLU A 81 2.44 7.79 -15.81
C GLU A 81 1.96 6.38 -16.16
N GLU A 82 2.17 5.94 -17.41
CA GLU A 82 1.88 4.55 -17.83
C GLU A 82 2.91 3.59 -17.24
N ILE A 83 4.19 3.98 -17.23
CA ILE A 83 5.26 3.23 -16.55
C ILE A 83 4.96 3.13 -15.06
N ALA A 84 4.60 4.24 -14.42
CA ALA A 84 4.26 4.27 -13.00
C ALA A 84 3.04 3.41 -12.68
N SER A 85 1.98 3.49 -13.48
CA SER A 85 0.79 2.63 -13.31
C SER A 85 1.16 1.15 -13.42
N LYS A 86 2.01 0.79 -14.38
CA LYS A 86 2.48 -0.57 -14.54
C LYS A 86 3.31 -1.04 -13.34
N ILE A 87 4.29 -0.24 -12.91
CA ILE A 87 5.10 -0.53 -11.72
C ILE A 87 4.22 -0.67 -10.49
N PHE A 88 3.17 0.15 -10.38
CA PHE A 88 2.20 0.03 -9.31
C PHE A 88 1.49 -1.33 -9.34
N PHE A 89 0.90 -1.73 -10.48
CA PHE A 89 0.21 -3.03 -10.56
C PHE A 89 1.15 -4.23 -10.39
N GLU A 90 2.40 -4.11 -10.83
CA GLU A 90 3.42 -5.14 -10.61
C GLU A 90 3.82 -5.20 -9.15
N SER A 91 3.97 -4.07 -8.45
CA SER A 91 4.50 -4.02 -7.07
C SER A 91 3.44 -4.09 -5.98
N PHE A 92 2.16 -3.82 -6.30
CA PHE A 92 1.05 -3.73 -5.35
C PHE A 92 -0.15 -4.59 -5.77
N PRO A 93 0.01 -5.92 -5.86
CA PRO A 93 -1.07 -6.85 -6.17
C PRO A 93 -2.24 -6.86 -5.16
N ILE A 94 -2.15 -6.18 -3.99
CA ILE A 94 -3.30 -5.86 -3.11
C ILE A 94 -4.49 -5.40 -3.94
N MET A 95 -4.28 -4.42 -4.84
CA MET A 95 -5.36 -3.84 -5.63
C MET A 95 -5.58 -4.68 -6.88
N GLY A 96 -6.05 -5.92 -6.68
CA GLY A 96 -6.05 -7.01 -7.66
C GLY A 96 -6.71 -6.71 -9.00
N GLY A 97 -6.79 -7.72 -9.86
CA GLY A 97 -7.35 -7.58 -11.21
C GLY A 97 -8.74 -6.93 -11.23
N GLU A 98 -9.56 -7.18 -10.22
CA GLU A 98 -10.89 -6.56 -10.08
C GLU A 98 -10.82 -5.07 -9.74
N CYS A 99 -9.87 -4.65 -8.89
CA CYS A 99 -9.61 -3.24 -8.60
C CYS A 99 -9.12 -2.51 -9.86
N LYS A 100 -8.23 -3.15 -10.62
CA LYS A 100 -7.79 -2.67 -11.94
C LYS A 100 -8.96 -2.50 -12.92
N ILE A 101 -9.83 -3.51 -13.05
CA ILE A 101 -11.02 -3.47 -13.91
C ILE A 101 -12.00 -2.38 -13.45
N ALA A 102 -12.26 -2.26 -12.15
CA ALA A 102 -13.13 -1.23 -11.59
C ALA A 102 -12.59 0.18 -11.85
N MET A 103 -11.26 0.36 -11.79
CA MET A 103 -10.58 1.63 -12.05
C MET A 103 -10.48 1.96 -13.55
N GLU A 104 -10.39 0.96 -14.43
CA GLU A 104 -10.35 1.10 -15.89
C GLU A 104 -11.75 1.29 -16.52
N SER A 105 -12.80 0.75 -15.89
CA SER A 105 -14.19 0.79 -16.40
C SER A 105 -14.84 2.18 -16.43
N ARG A 106 -14.25 3.18 -15.78
CA ARG A 106 -14.70 4.59 -15.78
C ARG A 106 -13.73 5.51 -16.53
N ALA A 107 -13.26 5.06 -17.68
CA ALA A 107 -12.18 5.63 -18.49
C ALA A 107 -12.30 7.12 -18.86
N ASP A 108 -13.49 7.73 -18.77
CA ASP A 108 -13.71 9.12 -19.21
C ASP A 108 -13.28 10.19 -18.19
N LEU A 109 -13.02 9.83 -16.92
CA LEU A 109 -12.46 10.74 -15.92
C LEU A 109 -11.33 10.09 -15.11
N VAL A 110 -10.18 10.77 -15.03
CA VAL A 110 -9.08 10.39 -14.13
C VAL A 110 -9.56 10.47 -12.67
N SER A 111 -9.74 9.31 -12.05
CA SER A 111 -10.18 9.15 -10.67
C SER A 111 -9.12 9.57 -9.65
N CYS A 112 -9.54 9.83 -8.40
CA CYS A 112 -8.61 10.02 -7.28
C CYS A 112 -7.73 8.78 -7.04
N ALA A 113 -8.29 7.58 -7.20
CA ALA A 113 -7.56 6.33 -7.09
C ALA A 113 -6.45 6.22 -8.14
N ASN A 114 -6.73 6.55 -9.40
CA ASN A 114 -5.74 6.49 -10.49
C ASN A 114 -4.57 7.44 -10.25
N ILE A 115 -4.84 8.66 -9.77
CA ILE A 115 -3.77 9.62 -9.44
C ILE A 115 -2.93 9.12 -8.27
N SER A 116 -3.56 8.48 -7.27
CA SER A 116 -2.87 7.90 -6.12
C SER A 116 -1.98 6.73 -6.55
N MET A 117 -2.45 5.87 -7.46
CA MET A 117 -1.65 4.78 -8.04
C MET A 117 -0.42 5.31 -8.76
N VAL A 118 -0.60 6.28 -9.67
CA VAL A 118 0.51 6.91 -10.39
C VAL A 118 1.49 7.55 -9.41
N SER A 119 1.01 8.16 -8.33
CA SER A 119 1.85 8.72 -7.27
C SER A 119 2.75 7.66 -6.63
N VAL A 120 2.18 6.54 -6.17
CA VAL A 120 2.96 5.47 -5.54
C VAL A 120 3.88 4.78 -6.55
N GLY A 121 3.41 4.55 -7.78
CA GLY A 121 4.22 3.99 -8.86
C GLY A 121 5.44 4.86 -9.22
N LEU A 122 5.28 6.19 -9.24
CA LEU A 122 6.39 7.12 -9.43
C LEU A 122 7.32 7.11 -8.21
N ALA A 123 6.82 7.01 -6.98
CA ALA A 123 7.65 6.92 -5.78
C ALA A 123 8.49 5.63 -5.76
N ALA A 124 7.88 4.50 -6.16
CA ALA A 124 8.57 3.22 -6.32
C ALA A 124 9.67 3.33 -7.39
N LEU A 125 9.34 3.88 -8.57
CA LEU A 125 10.28 4.11 -9.66
C LEU A 125 11.44 5.03 -9.24
N ALA A 126 11.15 6.13 -8.54
CA ALA A 126 12.15 7.07 -8.05
C ALA A 126 13.12 6.38 -7.08
N SER A 127 12.62 5.49 -6.24
CA SER A 127 13.42 4.71 -5.29
C SER A 127 14.29 3.68 -6.02
N MET A 128 13.75 3.02 -7.05
CA MET A 128 14.49 2.06 -7.88
C MET A 128 15.61 2.72 -8.69
N GLN A 129 15.35 3.91 -9.25
CA GLN A 129 16.31 4.63 -10.09
C GLN A 129 17.24 5.57 -9.31
N GLN A 130 16.95 5.83 -8.03
CA GLN A 130 17.65 6.84 -7.23
C GLN A 130 17.58 8.25 -7.84
N GLU A 131 16.44 8.60 -8.44
CA GLU A 131 16.25 9.85 -9.19
C GLU A 131 15.31 10.82 -8.45
N PRO A 132 15.83 11.94 -7.87
CA PRO A 132 15.03 12.84 -7.03
C PRO A 132 13.88 13.55 -7.75
N TRP A 133 14.02 13.81 -9.06
CA TRP A 133 12.99 14.50 -9.83
C TRP A 133 11.75 13.63 -10.06
N ILE A 134 11.91 12.29 -10.16
CA ILE A 134 10.79 11.36 -10.24
C ILE A 134 10.01 11.38 -8.92
N MET A 135 10.72 11.44 -7.79
CA MET A 135 10.08 11.58 -6.48
C MET A 135 9.34 12.91 -6.34
N TRP A 136 9.86 13.99 -6.93
CA TRP A 136 9.13 15.26 -6.99
C TRP A 136 7.82 15.13 -7.79
N SER A 137 7.84 14.50 -8.96
CA SER A 137 6.63 14.20 -9.72
C SER A 137 5.65 13.28 -8.97
N ALA A 138 6.17 12.32 -8.19
CA ALA A 138 5.37 11.49 -7.30
C ALA A 138 4.61 12.36 -6.28
N ARG A 139 5.31 13.28 -5.61
CA ARG A 139 4.72 14.23 -4.64
C ARG A 139 3.67 15.16 -5.27
N GLU A 140 3.87 15.60 -6.51
CA GLU A 140 2.85 16.39 -7.22
C GLU A 140 1.56 15.59 -7.45
N LYS A 141 1.67 14.31 -7.83
CA LYS A 141 0.52 13.42 -7.98
C LYS A 141 -0.15 13.13 -6.64
N TYR A 142 0.61 12.88 -5.58
CA TYR A 142 0.10 12.78 -4.22
C TYR A 142 -0.76 14.00 -3.84
N LEU A 143 -0.26 15.22 -4.07
CA LEU A 143 -1.00 16.46 -3.75
C LEU A 143 -2.27 16.61 -4.59
N LEU A 144 -2.24 16.20 -5.86
CA LEU A 144 -3.41 16.21 -6.73
C LEU A 144 -4.47 15.20 -6.26
N ALA A 145 -4.06 13.99 -5.86
CA ALA A 145 -4.94 12.99 -5.29
C ALA A 145 -5.58 13.48 -3.99
N LEU A 146 -4.79 14.09 -3.10
CA LEU A 146 -5.27 14.65 -1.84
C LEU A 146 -6.36 15.71 -2.06
N ARG A 147 -6.19 16.60 -3.04
CA ARG A 147 -7.23 17.60 -3.40
C ARG A 147 -8.53 16.96 -3.88
N LYS A 148 -8.45 15.90 -4.69
CA LYS A 148 -9.64 15.16 -5.13
C LYS A 148 -10.29 14.38 -4.00
N LEU A 149 -9.50 13.79 -3.10
CA LEU A 149 -10.01 13.08 -1.94
C LEU A 149 -10.70 14.04 -0.95
N ALA A 150 -10.17 15.25 -0.76
CA ALA A 150 -10.81 16.30 0.04
C ALA A 150 -12.16 16.77 -0.53
N TYR A 151 -12.34 16.74 -1.85
CA TYR A 151 -13.65 16.95 -2.46
C TYR A 151 -14.61 15.83 -2.08
N ALA A 152 -14.16 14.57 -2.15
CA ALA A 152 -14.97 13.39 -1.81
C ALA A 152 -15.37 13.34 -0.34
N THR A 153 -14.51 13.81 0.59
CA THR A 153 -14.89 13.92 2.00
C THR A 153 -15.94 15.00 2.25
N SER A 154 -15.93 16.07 1.44
CA SER A 154 -16.90 17.18 1.55
C SER A 154 -18.24 16.87 0.86
N HIS A 155 -18.22 15.99 -0.15
CA HIS A 155 -19.39 15.60 -0.95
C HIS A 155 -19.47 14.06 -1.07
N PRO A 156 -19.67 13.33 0.04
CA PRO A 156 -19.53 11.87 0.11
C PRO A 156 -20.51 11.09 -0.79
N TRP A 157 -21.62 11.73 -1.19
CA TRP A 157 -22.64 11.13 -2.05
C TRP A 157 -22.43 11.42 -3.54
N GLU A 158 -21.58 12.39 -3.89
CA GLU A 158 -21.28 12.76 -5.28
C GLU A 158 -20.02 12.05 -5.80
N ALA A 159 -19.05 11.83 -4.92
CA ALA A 159 -17.83 11.14 -5.27
C ALA A 159 -18.03 9.61 -5.24
N PRO A 160 -17.44 8.86 -6.19
CA PRO A 160 -17.43 7.40 -6.12
C PRO A 160 -16.71 6.91 -4.86
N ILE A 161 -17.48 6.28 -3.98
CA ILE A 161 -17.00 5.88 -2.66
C ILE A 161 -15.91 4.82 -2.73
N GLU A 162 -16.02 3.85 -3.65
CA GLU A 162 -15.02 2.81 -3.85
C GLU A 162 -13.66 3.38 -4.30
N GLN A 163 -13.68 4.41 -5.15
CA GLN A 163 -12.46 5.10 -5.56
C GLN A 163 -11.84 5.89 -4.40
N SER A 164 -12.66 6.39 -3.48
CA SER A 164 -12.21 7.13 -2.30
C SER A 164 -11.58 6.20 -1.26
N ILE A 165 -12.14 5.00 -1.07
CA ILE A 165 -11.53 3.92 -0.27
C ILE A 165 -10.14 3.59 -0.82
N GLY A 166 -10.06 3.29 -2.12
CA GLY A 166 -8.80 2.96 -2.78
C GLY A 166 -7.78 4.10 -2.71
N ALA A 167 -8.17 5.32 -3.07
CA ALA A 167 -7.29 6.49 -3.03
C ALA A 167 -6.73 6.73 -1.62
N SER A 168 -7.59 6.75 -0.59
CA SER A 168 -7.16 6.95 0.79
C SER A 168 -6.17 5.88 1.23
N PHE A 169 -6.45 4.59 0.94
CA PHE A 169 -5.54 3.50 1.29
C PHE A 169 -4.19 3.60 0.54
N ILE A 170 -4.18 3.88 -0.76
CA ILE A 170 -2.95 4.03 -1.54
C ILE A 170 -2.11 5.23 -1.06
N LEU A 171 -2.74 6.33 -0.65
CA LEU A 171 -2.01 7.47 -0.07
C LEU A 171 -1.36 7.12 1.28
N SER A 172 -1.95 6.20 2.06
CA SER A 172 -1.30 5.67 3.27
C SER A 172 0.01 4.92 2.94
N ILE A 173 0.03 4.17 1.83
CA ILE A 173 1.23 3.49 1.33
C ILE A 173 2.30 4.52 0.94
N PHE A 174 1.91 5.55 0.17
CA PHE A 174 2.82 6.63 -0.20
C PHE A 174 3.51 7.25 1.01
N GLU A 175 2.73 7.61 2.04
CA GLU A 175 3.27 8.27 3.22
C GLU A 175 4.16 7.36 4.06
N MET A 176 3.77 6.10 4.28
CA MET A 176 4.60 5.15 5.03
C MET A 176 5.97 4.96 4.36
N MET A 177 5.99 4.93 3.03
CA MET A 177 7.20 4.57 2.33
C MET A 177 8.10 5.78 2.00
N THR A 178 7.54 7.00 1.94
CA THR A 178 8.27 8.22 1.54
C THR A 178 8.45 9.28 2.63
N CYS A 179 7.64 9.29 3.68
CA CYS A 179 7.74 10.29 4.75
C CYS A 179 8.62 9.78 5.90
N ASP A 180 9.42 10.67 6.48
CA ASP A 180 10.20 10.35 7.68
C ASP A 180 9.30 10.29 8.92
N MET A 181 9.41 9.19 9.65
CA MET A 181 8.47 8.79 10.72
C MET A 181 8.81 9.37 12.10
N GLY A 182 9.68 10.39 12.17
CA GLY A 182 10.02 11.09 13.41
C GLY A 182 8.86 11.89 14.05
N MET A 183 7.64 11.79 13.52
CA MET A 183 6.44 12.43 14.05
C MET A 183 5.75 11.55 15.09
N LYS A 184 5.28 12.15 16.19
CA LYS A 184 4.54 11.45 17.27
C LYS A 184 3.27 10.71 16.79
N SER A 185 2.71 11.08 15.63
CA SER A 185 1.58 10.42 14.99
C SER A 185 1.89 10.25 13.50
N PRO A 186 2.08 9.03 13.01
CA PRO A 186 2.40 8.79 11.61
C PRO A 186 1.29 9.28 10.68
N PRO A 187 1.60 10.07 9.63
CA PRO A 187 0.61 10.57 8.67
C PRO A 187 -0.25 9.46 8.05
N TRP A 188 0.37 8.32 7.70
CA TRP A 188 -0.30 7.23 6.98
C TRP A 188 -1.51 6.66 7.74
N ILE A 189 -1.49 6.71 9.08
CA ILE A 189 -2.61 6.22 9.90
C ILE A 189 -3.84 7.11 9.74
N LYS A 190 -3.67 8.42 9.50
CA LYS A 190 -4.81 9.32 9.23
C LYS A 190 -5.52 8.94 7.94
N HIS A 191 -4.78 8.57 6.90
CA HIS A 191 -5.37 8.03 5.68
C HIS A 191 -6.08 6.70 5.91
N LEU A 192 -5.57 5.83 6.79
CA LEU A 192 -6.29 4.60 7.15
C LEU A 192 -7.61 4.87 7.87
N TYR A 193 -7.67 5.86 8.76
CA TYR A 193 -8.95 6.28 9.35
C TYR A 193 -9.90 6.88 8.32
N GLY A 194 -9.39 7.62 7.33
CA GLY A 194 -10.17 8.04 6.17
C GLY A 194 -10.73 6.86 5.37
N THR A 195 -9.88 5.86 5.07
CA THR A 195 -10.28 4.62 4.40
C THR A 195 -11.38 3.90 5.16
N MET A 196 -11.23 3.78 6.49
CA MET A 196 -12.21 3.18 7.38
C MET A 196 -13.56 3.91 7.34
N ALA A 197 -13.55 5.25 7.33
CA ALA A 197 -14.77 6.05 7.24
C ALA A 197 -15.49 5.85 5.89
N PHE A 198 -14.77 5.84 4.77
CA PHE A 198 -15.37 5.54 3.47
C PHE A 198 -15.87 4.10 3.38
N LEU A 199 -15.16 3.13 3.96
CA LEU A 199 -15.60 1.74 4.01
C LEU A 199 -16.89 1.60 4.82
N TYR A 200 -17.00 2.30 5.96
CA TYR A 200 -18.22 2.35 6.76
C TYR A 200 -19.39 2.97 5.98
N LEU A 201 -19.18 4.10 5.31
CA LEU A 201 -20.20 4.73 4.47
C LEU A 201 -20.66 3.80 3.34
N SER A 202 -19.73 3.09 2.70
CA SER A 202 -20.04 2.09 1.67
C SER A 202 -20.85 0.92 2.24
N PHE A 203 -20.50 0.47 3.44
CA PHE A 203 -21.21 -0.61 4.14
C PHE A 203 -22.65 -0.22 4.50
N VAL A 204 -22.85 0.96 5.11
CA VAL A 204 -24.18 1.42 5.52
C VAL A 204 -25.05 1.80 4.34
N SER A 205 -24.48 2.40 3.29
CA SER A 205 -25.24 2.76 2.07
C SER A 205 -25.78 1.55 1.32
N LYS A 206 -25.19 0.37 1.50
CA LYS A 206 -25.61 -0.88 0.84
C LYS A 206 -26.39 -1.81 1.78
N LYS A 207 -26.66 -1.39 3.03
CA LYS A 207 -27.40 -2.19 4.02
C LYS A 207 -28.86 -2.36 3.56
N GLY A 208 -29.19 -3.56 3.07
CA GLY A 208 -30.54 -3.93 2.58
C GLY A 208 -30.64 -4.26 1.10
N GLN A 209 -29.56 -4.09 0.33
CA GLN A 209 -29.36 -4.72 -0.98
C GLN A 209 -28.27 -5.79 -0.81
N ASP A 210 -28.26 -6.84 -1.63
CA ASP A 210 -27.18 -7.85 -1.63
C ASP A 210 -25.83 -7.12 -1.60
N ILE A 211 -25.16 -7.14 -0.44
CA ILE A 211 -23.89 -6.45 -0.25
C ILE A 211 -22.99 -6.97 -1.37
N PRO A 212 -22.55 -6.15 -2.34
CA PRO A 212 -21.64 -6.62 -3.36
C PRO A 212 -20.37 -7.01 -2.61
N ILE A 213 -20.11 -8.30 -2.56
CA ILE A 213 -18.93 -8.94 -1.94
C ILE A 213 -17.68 -8.64 -2.82
N GLY A 214 -17.64 -7.45 -3.44
CA GLY A 214 -16.57 -7.04 -4.31
C GLY A 214 -15.44 -6.41 -3.52
N PRO A 215 -14.24 -6.41 -4.10
CA PRO A 215 -13.34 -7.54 -4.04
C PRO A 215 -12.92 -7.81 -2.57
N MET A 216 -13.40 -8.91 -1.96
CA MET A 216 -13.25 -9.13 -0.51
C MET A 216 -11.83 -9.30 0.00
N LYS A 217 -10.90 -9.70 -0.86
CA LYS A 217 -9.49 -9.85 -0.49
C LYS A 217 -8.91 -8.49 -0.06
N GLU A 218 -9.22 -7.44 -0.82
CA GLU A 218 -8.84 -6.05 -0.59
C GLU A 218 -9.47 -5.54 0.71
N ILE A 219 -10.76 -5.83 0.90
CA ILE A 219 -11.47 -5.46 2.14
C ILE A 219 -10.83 -6.14 3.35
N LEU A 220 -10.47 -7.41 3.26
CA LEU A 220 -9.74 -8.13 4.31
C LEU A 220 -8.38 -7.48 4.59
N GLU A 221 -7.58 -7.23 3.56
CA GLU A 221 -6.27 -6.59 3.69
C GLU A 221 -6.35 -5.19 4.33
N ILE A 222 -7.28 -4.36 3.88
CA ILE A 222 -7.58 -3.04 4.46
C ILE A 222 -8.00 -3.20 5.93
N SER A 223 -8.89 -4.14 6.22
CA SER A 223 -9.41 -4.35 7.58
C SER A 223 -8.32 -4.80 8.54
N TYR A 224 -7.46 -5.76 8.15
CA TYR A 224 -6.31 -6.16 8.96
C TYR A 224 -5.37 -4.99 9.21
N THR A 225 -5.08 -4.18 8.19
CA THR A 225 -4.22 -2.99 8.34
C THR A 225 -4.83 -1.99 9.33
N ILE A 226 -6.14 -1.71 9.22
CA ILE A 226 -6.85 -0.83 10.15
C ILE A 226 -6.78 -1.40 11.58
N THR A 227 -7.03 -2.69 11.76
CA THR A 227 -6.96 -3.35 13.08
C THR A 227 -5.57 -3.22 13.70
N LEU A 228 -4.50 -3.38 12.91
CA LEU A 228 -3.14 -3.17 13.39
C LEU A 228 -2.84 -1.70 13.69
N ALA A 229 -3.32 -0.77 12.88
CA ALA A 229 -3.19 0.67 13.15
C ALA A 229 -3.93 1.08 14.44
N CYS A 230 -5.10 0.46 14.70
CA CYS A 230 -5.82 0.59 15.96
C CYS A 230 -4.98 0.09 17.14
N LEU A 231 -4.33 -1.08 17.02
CA LEU A 231 -3.41 -1.56 18.05
C LEU A 231 -2.21 -0.61 18.26
N ILE A 232 -1.61 -0.11 17.18
CA ILE A 232 -0.47 0.81 17.23
C ILE A 232 -0.81 2.11 17.99
N ASN A 233 -2.00 2.65 17.76
CA ASN A 233 -2.47 3.90 18.38
C ASN A 233 -3.37 3.68 19.61
N GLU A 234 -3.50 2.45 20.10
CA GLU A 234 -4.34 2.10 21.25
C GLU A 234 -5.79 2.59 21.09
N GLN A 235 -6.34 2.46 19.88
CA GLN A 235 -7.71 2.79 19.54
C GLN A 235 -8.57 1.52 19.40
N PRO A 236 -9.88 1.59 19.66
CA PRO A 236 -10.76 0.45 19.41
C PRO A 236 -10.90 0.17 17.91
N VAL A 237 -10.97 -1.10 17.55
CA VAL A 237 -11.37 -1.61 16.24
C VAL A 237 -12.89 -1.48 16.11
N PRO A 238 -13.40 -0.81 15.06
CA PRO A 238 -14.84 -0.68 14.86
C PRO A 238 -15.54 -2.03 14.59
N ALA A 239 -16.69 -2.24 15.23
CA ALA A 239 -17.47 -3.48 15.12
C ALA A 239 -17.92 -3.81 13.69
N PHE A 240 -18.20 -2.79 12.86
CA PHE A 240 -18.68 -2.99 11.49
C PHE A 240 -17.70 -3.79 10.61
N LEU A 241 -16.39 -3.72 10.89
CA LEU A 241 -15.40 -4.51 10.17
C LEU A 241 -15.61 -6.01 10.41
N SER A 242 -15.91 -6.38 11.66
CA SER A 242 -16.24 -7.77 12.00
C SER A 242 -17.60 -8.19 11.43
N GLU A 243 -18.59 -7.28 11.39
CA GLU A 243 -19.89 -7.55 10.73
C GLU A 243 -19.73 -7.89 9.25
N ILE A 244 -18.87 -7.17 8.52
CA ILE A 244 -18.54 -7.46 7.12
C ILE A 244 -17.99 -8.88 6.98
N MET A 245 -17.03 -9.27 7.83
CA MET A 245 -16.43 -10.61 7.77
C MET A 245 -17.43 -11.71 8.11
N SER A 246 -18.27 -11.50 9.12
CA SER A 246 -19.32 -12.45 9.50
C SER A 246 -20.32 -12.65 8.37
N TYR A 247 -20.77 -11.57 7.73
CA TYR A 247 -21.65 -11.65 6.57
C TYR A 247 -21.00 -12.42 5.42
N TYR A 248 -19.74 -12.14 5.11
CA TYR A 248 -19.00 -12.84 4.07
C TYR A 248 -18.91 -14.35 4.33
N VAL A 249 -18.55 -14.74 5.55
CA VAL A 249 -18.44 -16.16 5.93
C VAL A 249 -19.80 -16.84 5.86
N GLN A 250 -20.89 -16.20 6.29
CA GLN A 250 -22.25 -16.76 6.24
C GLN A 250 -22.68 -17.05 4.80
N GLN A 251 -22.44 -16.11 3.88
CA GLN A 251 -22.81 -16.26 2.47
C GLN A 251 -21.99 -17.34 1.75
N ASN A 252 -20.78 -17.64 2.24
CA ASN A 252 -19.85 -18.60 1.62
C ASN A 252 -19.65 -19.86 2.47
N ASN A 253 -20.59 -20.17 3.38
CA ASN A 253 -20.45 -21.34 4.27
C ASN A 253 -20.93 -22.66 3.64
N SER A 254 -21.36 -22.66 2.38
CA SER A 254 -21.78 -23.88 1.66
C SER A 254 -20.58 -24.73 1.23
N ALA A 255 -20.73 -26.06 1.24
CA ALA A 255 -19.66 -27.02 0.89
C ALA A 255 -19.06 -26.89 -0.53
N SER A 256 -19.65 -26.06 -1.39
CA SER A 256 -19.17 -25.72 -2.74
C SER A 256 -18.34 -24.43 -2.80
N ALA A 257 -18.30 -23.64 -1.74
CA ALA A 257 -17.60 -22.36 -1.70
C ALA A 257 -16.13 -22.57 -1.29
N ASN A 258 -15.30 -23.01 -2.23
CA ASN A 258 -13.84 -23.09 -2.08
C ASN A 258 -13.19 -21.69 -2.13
N SER A 259 -13.65 -20.77 -1.30
CA SER A 259 -12.99 -19.47 -1.17
C SER A 259 -11.76 -19.62 -0.27
N THR A 260 -10.59 -19.38 -0.86
CA THR A 260 -9.32 -19.28 -0.13
C THR A 260 -9.33 -18.16 0.91
N LEU A 261 -10.33 -17.27 0.93
CA LEU A 261 -10.38 -16.14 1.87
C LEU A 261 -11.08 -16.47 3.20
N ILE A 262 -11.84 -17.55 3.29
CA ILE A 262 -12.62 -17.90 4.49
C ILE A 262 -11.75 -18.05 5.75
N PRO A 263 -10.57 -18.72 5.71
CA PRO A 263 -9.69 -18.79 6.88
C PRO A 263 -9.29 -17.42 7.41
N ALA A 264 -8.92 -16.50 6.52
CA ALA A 264 -8.56 -15.13 6.90
C ALA A 264 -9.76 -14.34 7.46
N ALA A 265 -10.95 -14.52 6.89
CA ALA A 265 -12.17 -13.87 7.39
C ALA A 265 -12.58 -14.39 8.78
N ARG A 266 -12.37 -15.67 9.08
CA ARG A 266 -12.63 -16.26 10.41
C ARG A 266 -11.62 -15.83 11.47
N LEU A 267 -10.36 -15.61 11.10
CA LEU A 267 -9.35 -15.10 12.03
C LEU A 267 -9.59 -13.64 12.44
N PHE A 268 -10.15 -12.83 11.54
CA PHE A 268 -10.26 -11.39 11.74
C PHE A 268 -11.04 -10.97 13.00
N PRO A 269 -12.24 -11.50 13.29
CA PRO A 269 -12.97 -11.19 14.53
C PRO A 269 -12.20 -11.56 15.81
N ILE A 270 -11.40 -12.64 15.78
CA ILE A 270 -10.60 -13.07 16.93
C ILE A 270 -9.53 -12.01 17.23
N LEU A 271 -8.77 -11.59 16.21
CA LEU A 271 -7.77 -10.54 16.35
C LEU A 271 -8.41 -9.20 16.76
N SER A 272 -9.52 -8.81 16.13
CA SER A 272 -10.27 -7.60 16.46
C SER A 272 -10.68 -7.55 17.94
N ASN A 273 -11.24 -8.66 18.46
CA ASN A 273 -11.61 -8.75 19.87
C ASN A 273 -10.39 -8.66 20.81
N LEU A 274 -9.28 -9.32 20.46
CA LEU A 274 -8.04 -9.23 21.24
C LEU A 274 -7.48 -7.80 21.26
N VAL A 275 -7.51 -7.07 20.14
CA VAL A 275 -7.08 -5.66 20.09
C VAL A 275 -8.00 -4.78 20.95
N ASN A 276 -9.32 -4.99 20.90
CA ASN A 276 -10.27 -4.20 21.69
C ASN A 276 -10.16 -4.43 23.21
N THR A 277 -9.80 -5.65 23.60
CA THR A 277 -9.61 -6.07 25.00
C THR A 277 -8.21 -5.81 25.51
N TYR A 278 -7.25 -5.53 24.63
CA TYR A 278 -5.89 -5.15 25.01
C TYR A 278 -5.91 -3.90 25.88
N ARG A 279 -5.18 -3.98 27.00
CA ARG A 279 -4.95 -2.86 27.92
C ARG A 279 -3.45 -2.79 28.21
N PRO A 280 -2.78 -1.68 27.89
CA PRO A 280 -1.41 -1.48 28.29
C PRO A 280 -1.37 -1.30 29.82
N LYS A 281 -1.08 -2.40 30.53
CA LYS A 281 -0.93 -2.56 31.99
C LYS A 281 -2.20 -2.96 32.77
N ASN A 282 -2.09 -4.13 33.40
CA ASN A 282 -2.85 -4.70 34.52
C ASN A 282 -4.39 -4.61 34.47
N GLN A 283 -4.99 -5.58 33.79
CA GLN A 283 -6.15 -6.36 34.26
C GLN A 283 -6.42 -7.48 33.23
N ALA A 284 -6.24 -8.74 33.63
CA ALA A 284 -6.64 -9.88 32.81
C ALA A 284 -8.18 -9.91 32.72
N THR A 285 -8.72 -10.10 31.52
CA THR A 285 -10.17 -10.19 31.29
C THR A 285 -10.55 -11.60 30.83
N ALA A 286 -11.73 -12.09 31.23
CA ALA A 286 -12.25 -13.41 30.83
C ALA A 286 -12.34 -13.59 29.29
N SER A 287 -12.44 -12.48 28.55
CA SER A 287 -12.44 -12.45 27.08
C SER A 287 -11.16 -13.04 26.46
N SER A 288 -10.01 -12.90 27.14
CA SER A 288 -8.71 -13.38 26.63
C SER A 288 -8.62 -14.90 26.54
N ASN A 289 -9.26 -15.63 27.47
CA ASN A 289 -9.22 -17.10 27.49
C ASN A 289 -10.06 -17.71 26.35
N ALA A 290 -11.22 -17.09 26.06
CA ALA A 290 -12.06 -17.51 24.94
C ALA A 290 -11.35 -17.29 23.59
N SER A 291 -10.64 -16.16 23.43
CA SER A 291 -9.85 -15.89 22.23
C SER A 291 -8.66 -16.85 22.07
N SER A 292 -7.99 -17.25 23.15
CA SER A 292 -6.95 -18.28 23.10
C SER A 292 -7.47 -19.65 22.62
N HIS A 293 -8.68 -20.04 23.02
CA HIS A 293 -9.33 -21.25 22.52
C HIS A 293 -9.66 -21.14 21.04
N ALA A 294 -10.29 -20.02 20.64
CA ALA A 294 -10.67 -19.77 19.25
C ALA A 294 -9.46 -19.77 18.30
N LEU A 295 -8.29 -19.30 18.75
CA LEU A 295 -7.04 -19.38 17.97
C LEU A 295 -6.61 -20.83 17.74
N LYS A 296 -6.70 -21.69 18.78
CA LYS A 296 -6.36 -23.12 18.62
C LYS A 296 -7.34 -23.82 17.67
N GLU A 297 -8.63 -23.55 17.80
CA GLU A 297 -9.65 -24.07 16.89
C GLU A 297 -9.43 -23.61 15.46
N TRP A 298 -9.07 -22.34 15.25
CA TRP A 298 -8.82 -21.81 13.91
C TRP A 298 -7.80 -22.63 13.13
N VAL A 299 -6.70 -23.05 13.77
CA VAL A 299 -5.67 -23.89 13.14
C VAL A 299 -6.22 -25.28 12.76
N LEU A 300 -7.08 -25.88 13.60
CA LEU A 300 -7.64 -27.20 13.35
C LEU A 300 -8.58 -27.25 12.13
N TYR A 301 -9.17 -26.11 11.77
CA TYR A 301 -10.10 -26.00 10.64
C TYR A 301 -9.46 -25.42 9.38
N LEU A 302 -8.13 -25.31 9.33
CA LEU A 302 -7.43 -24.87 8.13
C LEU A 302 -7.46 -25.96 7.05
N PRO A 303 -7.68 -25.59 5.77
CA PRO A 303 -7.42 -26.48 4.64
C PRO A 303 -5.95 -26.93 4.58
N GLU A 304 -5.67 -28.03 3.89
CA GLU A 304 -4.31 -28.57 3.77
C GLU A 304 -3.34 -27.55 3.15
N GLU A 305 -3.78 -26.82 2.12
CA GLU A 305 -2.99 -25.82 1.41
C GLU A 305 -2.62 -24.56 2.23
N TRP A 306 -3.21 -24.42 3.42
CA TRP A 306 -2.90 -23.35 4.37
C TRP A 306 -1.78 -23.73 5.35
N HIS A 307 -1.45 -25.03 5.44
CA HIS A 307 -0.35 -25.50 6.27
C HIS A 307 0.97 -25.21 5.57
N TYR A 308 1.96 -24.74 6.34
CA TYR A 308 3.31 -24.48 5.82
C TYR A 308 4.22 -25.67 6.06
N HIS A 309 5.18 -25.87 5.17
CA HIS A 309 6.23 -26.89 5.32
C HIS A 309 7.56 -26.22 5.70
N SER A 310 8.43 -26.94 6.40
CA SER A 310 9.75 -26.42 6.80
C SER A 310 10.86 -27.00 5.90
N LEU A 311 11.70 -26.15 5.33
CA LEU A 311 12.91 -26.57 4.61
C LEU A 311 14.07 -26.92 5.55
N LYS A 312 15.14 -27.53 5.00
CA LYS A 312 16.48 -27.48 5.61
C LYS A 312 16.82 -26.01 5.89
N GLU A 313 17.27 -25.70 7.11
CA GLU A 313 17.43 -24.34 7.69
C GLU A 313 16.21 -23.78 8.46
N GLY A 314 15.10 -24.52 8.59
CA GLY A 314 13.99 -24.12 9.47
C GLY A 314 13.11 -22.98 8.93
N ARG A 315 13.17 -22.69 7.62
CA ARG A 315 12.34 -21.66 6.98
C ARG A 315 10.95 -22.21 6.62
N PRO A 316 9.85 -21.51 7.01
CA PRO A 316 8.51 -21.89 6.59
C PRO A 316 8.25 -21.50 5.12
N ILE A 317 7.76 -22.44 4.33
CA ILE A 317 7.23 -22.21 2.97
C ILE A 317 5.72 -22.20 3.03
N TYR A 318 5.12 -21.14 2.50
CA TYR A 318 3.67 -21.00 2.36
C TYR A 318 3.24 -21.18 0.91
N SER A 319 1.95 -21.38 0.69
CA SER A 319 1.36 -21.42 -0.66
C SER A 319 1.34 -20.06 -1.36
N SER A 320 1.37 -18.95 -0.60
CA SER A 320 1.45 -17.58 -1.14
C SER A 320 1.92 -16.58 -0.07
N SER A 321 2.36 -15.38 -0.51
CA SER A 321 2.68 -14.27 0.41
C SER A 321 1.48 -13.86 1.26
N TRP A 322 0.26 -13.93 0.70
CA TRP A 322 -0.99 -13.71 1.41
C TRP A 322 -1.15 -14.66 2.61
N VAL A 323 -0.98 -15.96 2.40
CA VAL A 323 -1.10 -16.96 3.47
C VAL A 323 -0.04 -16.74 4.55
N ALA A 324 1.19 -16.39 4.16
CA ALA A 324 2.25 -16.02 5.10
C ALA A 324 1.87 -14.79 5.98
N LYS A 325 1.28 -13.75 5.38
CA LYS A 325 0.77 -12.57 6.10
C LYS A 325 -0.33 -12.94 7.09
N VAL A 326 -1.28 -13.80 6.70
CA VAL A 326 -2.37 -14.25 7.60
C VAL A 326 -1.83 -15.06 8.77
N TRP A 327 -0.84 -15.93 8.55
CA TRP A 327 -0.11 -16.61 9.63
C TRP A 327 0.58 -15.62 10.59
N ASN A 328 1.09 -14.50 10.09
CA ASN A 328 1.66 -13.46 10.94
C ASN A 328 0.60 -12.71 11.75
N TYR A 329 -0.59 -12.47 11.21
CA TYR A 329 -1.73 -11.96 12.00
C TYR A 329 -2.13 -12.94 13.10
N TYR A 330 -2.12 -14.25 12.82
CA TYR A 330 -2.38 -15.29 13.82
C TYR A 330 -1.32 -15.28 14.95
N ARG A 331 -0.04 -15.24 14.60
CA ARG A 331 1.06 -15.17 15.59
C ARG A 331 0.99 -13.90 16.45
N LEU A 332 0.63 -12.78 15.84
CA LEU A 332 0.40 -11.54 16.56
C LEU A 332 -0.80 -11.67 17.52
N ALA A 333 -1.89 -12.31 17.08
CA ALA A 333 -3.03 -12.60 17.95
C ALA A 333 -2.64 -13.50 19.13
N GLN A 334 -1.83 -14.54 18.91
CA GLN A 334 -1.30 -15.38 19.99
C GLN A 334 -0.45 -14.58 20.99
N LYS A 335 0.46 -13.74 20.50
CA LYS A 335 1.27 -12.86 21.35
C LYS A 335 0.37 -11.90 22.16
N LEU A 336 -0.64 -11.32 21.51
CA LEU A 336 -1.59 -10.40 22.14
C LEU A 336 -2.41 -11.09 23.23
N ALA A 337 -2.88 -12.31 22.98
CA ALA A 337 -3.57 -13.13 23.98
C ALA A 337 -2.66 -13.45 25.17
N ALA A 338 -1.41 -13.86 24.93
CA ALA A 338 -0.44 -14.16 25.99
C ALA A 338 -0.10 -12.94 26.86
N VAL A 339 0.05 -11.76 26.24
CA VAL A 339 0.28 -10.50 26.99
C VAL A 339 -0.95 -10.11 27.80
N SER A 340 -2.15 -10.44 27.33
CA SER A 340 -3.42 -10.08 27.97
C SER A 340 -3.82 -11.00 29.14
N THR A 341 -3.34 -12.24 29.19
CA THR A 341 -3.64 -13.18 30.28
C THR A 341 -2.74 -13.03 31.52
N LEU A 342 -1.72 -12.15 31.49
CA LEU A 342 -0.67 -12.08 32.52
C LEU A 342 0.01 -13.45 32.78
N GLU A 343 -0.17 -14.43 31.90
CA GLU A 343 0.56 -15.68 32.00
C GLU A 343 2.03 -15.32 31.85
N THR A 344 2.79 -15.42 32.95
CA THR A 344 4.23 -15.61 32.95
C THR A 344 4.54 -16.95 32.29
N THR A 345 4.15 -17.08 31.02
CA THR A 345 4.76 -18.03 30.14
C THR A 345 6.24 -17.67 30.13
N THR A 346 7.08 -18.65 30.42
CA THR A 346 8.54 -18.51 30.40
C THR A 346 8.94 -17.69 29.17
N SER A 347 9.90 -16.77 29.31
CA SER A 347 10.40 -15.92 28.23
C SER A 347 10.68 -16.67 26.92
N SER A 348 10.90 -17.99 27.00
CA SER A 348 10.97 -18.92 25.88
C SER A 348 9.75 -18.91 24.95
N SER A 349 8.51 -19.08 25.39
CA SER A 349 7.38 -19.32 24.45
C SER A 349 6.91 -18.05 23.73
N THR A 350 6.92 -16.90 24.42
CA THR A 350 6.62 -15.60 23.80
C THR A 350 7.70 -15.16 22.81
N SER A 351 8.94 -15.62 23.01
CA SER A 351 10.04 -15.41 22.06
C SER A 351 9.88 -16.21 20.76
N VAL A 352 9.16 -17.34 20.80
CA VAL A 352 8.91 -18.18 19.61
C VAL A 352 8.07 -17.44 18.58
N PHE A 353 6.97 -16.79 18.99
CA PHE A 353 6.09 -16.07 18.06
C PHE A 353 6.79 -14.93 17.33
N GLU A 354 7.63 -14.17 18.05
CA GLU A 354 8.45 -13.11 17.46
C GLU A 354 9.43 -13.67 16.43
N GLN A 355 10.09 -14.78 16.78
CA GLN A 355 11.03 -15.45 15.89
C GLN A 355 10.34 -15.99 14.64
N ASP A 356 9.15 -16.58 14.77
CA ASP A 356 8.40 -17.13 13.64
C ASP A 356 7.89 -16.04 12.69
N ILE A 357 7.46 -14.89 13.22
CA ILE A 357 7.10 -13.73 12.38
C ILE A 357 8.31 -13.31 11.56
N ILE A 358 9.48 -13.16 12.19
CA ILE A 358 10.69 -12.70 11.51
C ILE A 358 11.21 -13.76 10.53
N ALA A 359 11.14 -15.05 10.88
CA ALA A 359 11.54 -16.18 10.03
C ALA A 359 10.68 -16.32 8.76
N SER A 360 9.44 -15.79 8.76
CA SER A 360 8.57 -15.77 7.58
C SER A 360 8.92 -14.68 6.56
N LEU A 361 9.65 -13.63 6.97
CA LEU A 361 9.89 -12.45 6.14
C LEU A 361 10.66 -12.74 4.85
N PRO A 362 11.70 -13.59 4.83
CA PRO A 362 12.38 -13.94 3.58
C PRO A 362 11.42 -14.50 2.53
N PHE A 363 10.53 -15.42 2.93
CA PHE A 363 9.52 -15.97 2.01
C PHE A 363 8.59 -14.88 1.46
N ILE A 364 8.11 -13.98 2.31
CA ILE A 364 7.22 -12.88 1.89
C ILE A 364 7.93 -12.01 0.84
N PHE A 365 9.20 -11.65 1.05
CA PHE A 365 9.92 -10.75 0.15
C PHE A 365 10.52 -11.40 -1.11
N GLU A 366 10.83 -12.70 -1.04
CA GLU A 366 11.24 -13.51 -2.20
C GLU A 366 10.06 -13.76 -3.14
N SER A 367 8.85 -13.96 -2.58
CA SER A 367 7.62 -14.08 -3.37
C SER A 367 7.08 -12.75 -3.89
N SER A 368 7.50 -11.62 -3.31
CA SER A 368 7.18 -10.30 -3.86
C SER A 368 7.96 -10.03 -5.17
N PRO A 369 7.33 -9.36 -6.16
CA PRO A 369 8.00 -8.92 -7.37
C PRO A 369 9.23 -8.04 -7.09
N SER A 370 10.08 -7.86 -8.10
CA SER A 370 11.47 -7.36 -8.02
C SER A 370 11.66 -5.93 -7.47
N SER A 371 10.61 -5.21 -7.05
CA SER A 371 10.73 -3.86 -6.52
C SER A 371 10.97 -3.85 -4.99
N TYR A 372 11.74 -2.86 -4.53
CA TYR A 372 12.00 -2.59 -3.10
C TYR A 372 10.81 -1.95 -2.39
N PHE A 373 9.71 -1.75 -3.10
CA PHE A 373 8.62 -0.85 -2.74
C PHE A 373 7.30 -1.54 -3.12
N SER A 374 6.90 -2.50 -2.28
CA SER A 374 5.71 -3.33 -2.48
C SER A 374 4.66 -3.18 -1.38
N ASP A 375 3.47 -3.68 -1.66
CA ASP A 375 2.42 -3.89 -0.66
C ASP A 375 2.86 -4.78 0.51
N ASP A 376 3.56 -5.86 0.22
CA ASP A 376 4.07 -6.78 1.23
C ASP A 376 5.00 -6.05 2.22
N LEU A 377 5.83 -5.12 1.74
CA LEU A 377 6.64 -4.26 2.62
C LEU A 377 5.77 -3.38 3.53
N PHE A 378 4.70 -2.77 2.99
CA PHE A 378 3.75 -1.98 3.78
C PHE A 378 3.10 -2.80 4.91
N PHE A 379 2.64 -4.03 4.62
CA PHE A 379 2.06 -4.90 5.65
C PHE A 379 3.10 -5.38 6.65
N VAL A 380 4.30 -5.76 6.21
CA VAL A 380 5.38 -6.21 7.11
C VAL A 380 5.75 -5.09 8.08
N ILE A 381 5.91 -3.85 7.59
CA ILE A 381 6.17 -2.69 8.46
C ILE A 381 5.04 -2.54 9.48
N THR A 382 3.79 -2.61 9.03
CA THR A 382 2.61 -2.50 9.91
C THR A 382 2.58 -3.60 10.98
N ILE A 383 2.85 -4.86 10.62
CA ILE A 383 2.93 -6.01 11.53
C ILE A 383 4.05 -5.81 12.56
N LEU A 384 5.22 -5.35 12.13
CA LEU A 384 6.37 -5.16 13.02
C LEU A 384 6.19 -3.95 13.95
N GLN A 385 5.52 -2.89 13.49
CA GLN A 385 5.12 -1.75 14.34
C GLN A 385 4.11 -2.21 15.40
N ALA A 386 3.13 -3.04 15.02
CA ALA A 386 2.19 -3.64 15.96
C ALA A 386 2.89 -4.59 16.96
N LEU A 387 3.83 -5.42 16.49
CA LEU A 387 4.63 -6.29 17.35
C LEU A 387 5.47 -5.48 18.36
N SER A 388 6.01 -4.34 17.93
CA SER A 388 6.78 -3.42 18.78
C SER A 388 5.94 -2.75 19.88
N LYS A 389 4.61 -2.88 19.84
CA LYS A 389 3.72 -2.51 20.95
C LYS A 389 3.58 -3.61 21.99
N LEU A 390 3.76 -4.87 21.58
CA LEU A 390 3.60 -6.04 22.44
C LEU A 390 4.93 -6.55 23.02
N THR A 391 6.05 -6.10 22.46
CA THR A 391 7.40 -6.51 22.81
C THR A 391 8.31 -5.29 22.87
N GLN A 392 9.40 -5.35 23.67
CA GLN A 392 10.43 -4.32 23.64
C GLN A 392 10.98 -4.12 22.21
N LYS A 393 10.90 -2.90 21.71
CA LYS A 393 11.36 -2.52 20.36
C LYS A 393 12.79 -2.98 20.06
N CYS A 394 13.71 -2.86 21.02
CA CYS A 394 15.10 -3.34 20.87
C CYS A 394 15.20 -4.84 20.54
N THR A 395 14.29 -5.67 21.06
CA THR A 395 14.24 -7.11 20.77
C THR A 395 13.84 -7.36 19.32
N VAL A 396 12.82 -6.65 18.82
CA VAL A 396 12.38 -6.76 17.42
C VAL A 396 13.51 -6.34 16.47
N MET A 397 14.19 -5.24 16.79
CA MET A 397 15.33 -4.73 16.02
C MET A 397 16.50 -5.72 15.99
N HIS A 398 16.94 -6.22 17.16
CA HIS A 398 18.04 -7.18 17.26
C HIS A 398 17.74 -8.49 16.50
N ARG A 399 16.51 -9.00 16.59
CA ARG A 399 16.12 -10.20 15.85
C ARG A 399 16.10 -9.96 14.33
N LEU A 400 15.58 -8.81 13.89
CA LEU A 400 15.62 -8.42 12.48
C LEU A 400 17.06 -8.26 11.99
N GLU A 401 17.97 -7.80 12.84
CA GLU A 401 19.39 -7.73 12.55
C GLU A 401 20.04 -9.10 12.40
N SER A 402 19.71 -10.04 13.29
CA SER A 402 20.27 -11.40 13.31
C SER A 402 19.88 -12.26 12.10
N LEU A 403 18.78 -11.93 11.41
CA LEU A 403 18.36 -12.64 10.20
C LEU A 403 19.24 -12.33 8.98
N ALA A 404 20.13 -11.33 9.07
CA ALA A 404 21.00 -10.86 7.99
C ALA A 404 22.22 -11.76 7.69
N GLY A 405 22.11 -13.06 7.94
CA GLY A 405 23.05 -14.06 7.42
C GLY A 405 23.02 -14.13 5.87
N PRO A 406 23.81 -15.03 5.26
CA PRO A 406 24.08 -15.07 3.79
C PRO A 406 22.87 -15.37 2.89
N ILE A 407 21.65 -15.35 3.43
CA ILE A 407 20.44 -15.96 2.86
C ILE A 407 19.56 -14.93 2.12
N GLY A 408 19.65 -13.63 2.43
CA GLY A 408 18.70 -12.62 1.92
C GLY A 408 19.12 -11.86 0.65
N GLY A 409 20.38 -11.93 0.23
CA GLY A 409 20.90 -11.12 -0.88
C GLY A 409 20.74 -9.59 -0.69
N VAL A 410 21.07 -8.82 -1.73
CA VAL A 410 21.00 -7.34 -1.70
C VAL A 410 19.57 -6.82 -1.51
N LYS A 411 18.58 -7.52 -2.07
CA LYS A 411 17.15 -7.14 -1.97
C LYS A 411 16.68 -7.08 -0.51
N TYR A 412 17.03 -8.09 0.28
CA TYR A 412 16.65 -8.16 1.69
C TYR A 412 17.33 -7.09 2.56
N LEU A 413 18.58 -6.74 2.27
CA LEU A 413 19.30 -5.69 3.02
C LEU A 413 18.61 -4.32 2.90
N THR A 414 18.25 -3.92 1.68
CA THR A 414 17.53 -2.65 1.44
C THR A 414 16.12 -2.65 2.06
N LEU A 415 15.42 -3.79 2.00
CA LEU A 415 14.13 -3.96 2.66
C LEU A 415 14.26 -3.84 4.18
N LYS A 416 15.28 -4.49 4.75
CA LYS A 416 15.63 -4.40 6.18
C LYS A 416 15.90 -2.96 6.60
N GLU A 417 16.71 -2.21 5.86
CA GLU A 417 16.96 -0.78 6.14
C GLU A 417 15.67 0.04 6.15
N THR A 418 14.78 -0.22 5.18
CA THR A 418 13.49 0.46 5.09
C THR A 418 12.57 0.12 6.26
N VAL A 419 12.54 -1.16 6.68
CA VAL A 419 11.80 -1.61 7.86
C VAL A 419 12.35 -0.96 9.12
N ILE A 420 13.68 -1.01 9.32
CA ILE A 420 14.38 -0.41 10.46
C ILE A 420 14.04 1.09 10.56
N ARG A 421 14.14 1.83 9.45
CA ARG A 421 13.80 3.26 9.40
C ARG A 421 12.36 3.53 9.82
N ASN A 422 11.43 2.62 9.53
CA ASN A 422 10.02 2.77 9.88
C ASN A 422 9.68 2.26 11.29
N LEU A 423 10.58 1.53 11.93
CA LEU A 423 10.42 1.06 13.31
C LEU A 423 11.02 2.02 14.32
N VAL A 424 12.14 2.68 13.99
CA VAL A 424 12.84 3.70 14.82
C VAL A 424 12.00 4.96 14.94
#